data_AF-M0DYR8-F1
#
_entry.id   AF-M0DYR8-F1
#
_cell.length_a   1.000
_cell.length_b   1.000
_cell.length_c   1.000
_cell.angle_alpha   90.00
_cell.angle_beta   90.00
_cell.angle_gamma   90.00
#
_symmetry.space_group_name_H-M   'P 1'
#
loop_
_entity.id
_entity.type
_entity.pdbx_description
1 polymer ?
#
loop_
_entity_poly.entity_id
_entity_poly.type
_entity_poly.pdbx_seq_one_letter_code
_entity_poly.pdbx_strand_id
1 'polypeptide(L)'
;MAAATTTAALCASEKVSLENSLILSVGIAGAPPEVPIGSVVVADSIVDWDDKCRFDPTEDNATPIETDPYTGDQGVFDLDTHRVSWAESLSEDSQLTEVSGEPKPTVDIGTNVCADELWHGQAVAEHVAQFVSKRQREPYLVTEMEDSGTVAALDRFGLADQYLSIRGVSNHDRPKPGESGRESLLHTSSGASNKSSYTVGLENAVSVASNLVANEITD
;
A
#
# COMPACT_ATOMS: atom_id res chain seq x y z
N MET A 1 -5.17 12.95 7.16
CA MET A 1 -5.68 11.60 6.89
C MET A 1 -6.68 11.08 7.95
N ALA A 2 -7.76 10.39 7.54
CA ALA A 2 -8.80 9.87 8.45
C ALA A 2 -8.37 8.64 9.28
N ALA A 3 -7.50 7.77 8.73
CA ALA A 3 -7.03 6.60 9.47
C ALA A 3 -6.16 7.01 10.67
N ALA A 4 -5.29 8.03 10.52
CA ALA A 4 -4.49 8.56 11.63
C ALA A 4 -5.35 8.98 12.84
N THR A 5 -6.44 9.71 12.60
CA THR A 5 -7.37 10.14 13.66
C THR A 5 -8.06 8.95 14.31
N THR A 6 -8.51 7.98 13.53
CA THR A 6 -9.16 6.76 14.04
C THR A 6 -8.20 5.93 14.89
N THR A 7 -7.00 5.67 14.37
CA THR A 7 -5.96 4.90 15.05
C THR A 7 -5.51 5.58 16.33
N ALA A 8 -5.26 6.90 16.30
CA ALA A 8 -4.90 7.66 17.50
C ALA A 8 -6.03 7.66 18.55
N ALA A 9 -7.30 7.72 18.11
CA ALA A 9 -8.44 7.64 19.03
C ALA A 9 -8.55 6.26 19.69
N LEU A 10 -8.23 5.17 18.98
CA LEU A 10 -8.13 3.83 19.54
C LEU A 10 -6.97 3.72 20.53
N CYS A 11 -5.78 4.21 20.17
CA CYS A 11 -4.59 4.16 21.03
C CYS A 11 -4.77 4.97 22.33
N ALA A 12 -5.48 6.10 22.27
CA ALA A 12 -5.75 6.95 23.42
C ALA A 12 -6.93 6.45 24.30
N SER A 13 -7.67 5.42 23.86
CA SER A 13 -8.86 4.96 24.54
C SER A 13 -8.54 3.92 25.62
N GLU A 14 -8.91 4.20 26.88
CA GLU A 14 -8.80 3.23 27.98
C GLU A 14 -9.76 2.01 27.86
N LYS A 15 -10.67 2.02 26.88
CA LYS A 15 -11.65 0.93 26.69
C LYS A 15 -11.08 -0.31 26.00
N VAL A 16 -9.95 -0.19 25.32
CA VAL A 16 -9.29 -1.27 24.56
C VAL A 16 -7.80 -1.13 24.81
N SER A 17 -7.13 -2.19 25.27
CA SER A 17 -5.67 -2.22 25.32
C SER A 17 -5.15 -2.73 23.98
N LEU A 18 -4.13 -2.06 23.46
CA LEU A 18 -3.36 -2.49 22.28
C LEU A 18 -1.97 -3.00 22.67
N GLU A 19 -1.69 -3.15 23.96
CA GLU A 19 -0.45 -3.79 24.44
C GLU A 19 -0.42 -5.26 23.98
N ASN A 20 0.73 -5.70 23.45
CA ASN A 20 0.96 -7.06 22.96
C ASN A 20 -0.11 -7.53 21.95
N SER A 21 -0.55 -6.63 21.08
CA SER A 21 -1.56 -6.90 20.06
C SER A 21 -0.93 -7.03 18.68
N LEU A 22 -1.56 -7.79 17.79
CA LEU A 22 -1.29 -7.71 16.37
C LEU A 22 -2.20 -6.63 15.76
N ILE A 23 -1.61 -5.61 15.13
CA ILE A 23 -2.37 -4.54 14.49
C ILE A 23 -2.23 -4.70 12.98
N LEU A 24 -3.35 -4.91 12.28
CA LEU A 24 -3.36 -5.13 10.83
C LEU A 24 -4.17 -4.04 10.13
N SER A 25 -3.57 -3.40 9.13
CA SER A 25 -4.35 -2.82 8.03
C SER A 25 -4.59 -3.92 7.00
N VAL A 26 -5.86 -4.22 6.73
CA VAL A 26 -6.24 -5.21 5.71
C VAL A 26 -7.18 -4.54 4.74
N GLY A 27 -6.77 -4.45 3.48
CA GLY A 27 -7.52 -3.74 2.48
C GLY A 27 -7.08 -4.07 1.07
N ILE A 28 -7.56 -3.27 0.13
CA ILE A 28 -7.13 -3.35 -1.26
C ILE A 28 -6.17 -2.20 -1.58
N ALA A 29 -5.50 -2.34 -2.72
CA ALA A 29 -4.64 -1.32 -3.29
C ALA A 29 -4.66 -1.36 -4.82
N GLY A 30 -4.19 -0.28 -5.44
CA GLY A 30 -3.76 -0.26 -6.84
C GLY A 30 -2.28 -0.67 -6.94
N ALA A 31 -1.83 -1.20 -8.08
CA ALA A 31 -0.45 -1.64 -8.25
C ALA A 31 0.15 -1.28 -9.62
N PRO A 32 1.47 -1.28 -9.80
CA PRO A 32 2.08 -1.33 -11.12
C PRO A 32 1.57 -2.56 -11.92
N PRO A 33 1.48 -2.49 -13.26
CA PRO A 33 1.03 -3.62 -14.10
C PRO A 33 1.84 -4.90 -13.95
N GLU A 34 3.06 -4.82 -13.43
CA GLU A 34 3.95 -5.93 -13.14
C GLU A 34 3.45 -6.79 -11.97
N VAL A 35 2.61 -6.23 -11.07
CA VAL A 35 1.99 -6.96 -9.97
C VAL A 35 0.60 -7.43 -10.41
N PRO A 36 0.35 -8.76 -10.48
CA PRO A 36 -0.92 -9.28 -10.98
C PRO A 36 -2.10 -8.89 -10.08
N ILE A 37 -3.26 -8.61 -10.68
CA ILE A 37 -4.50 -8.41 -9.92
C ILE A 37 -4.84 -9.71 -9.16
N GLY A 38 -5.23 -9.56 -7.89
CA GLY A 38 -5.46 -10.66 -6.96
C GLY A 38 -4.22 -11.03 -6.13
N SER A 39 -3.03 -10.49 -6.43
CA SER A 39 -1.86 -10.64 -5.56
C SER A 39 -2.07 -9.94 -4.22
N VAL A 40 -1.31 -10.33 -3.21
CA VAL A 40 -1.33 -9.70 -1.90
C VAL A 40 0.07 -9.18 -1.59
N VAL A 41 0.17 -7.94 -1.13
CA VAL A 41 1.43 -7.36 -0.67
C VAL A 41 1.40 -7.23 0.85
N VAL A 42 2.42 -7.80 1.49
CA VAL A 42 2.75 -7.50 2.89
C VAL A 42 3.80 -6.39 2.87
N ALA A 43 3.50 -5.26 3.49
CA ALA A 43 4.43 -4.14 3.50
C ALA A 43 5.67 -4.49 4.34
N ASP A 44 6.87 -4.28 3.80
CA ASP A 44 8.09 -4.14 4.61
C ASP A 44 8.37 -2.67 4.98
N SER A 45 7.79 -1.76 4.18
CA SER A 45 7.99 -0.34 4.29
C SER A 45 6.80 0.39 3.69
N ILE A 46 6.53 1.58 4.22
CA ILE A 46 5.49 2.48 3.75
C ILE A 46 6.14 3.82 3.44
N VAL A 47 5.87 4.33 2.24
CA VAL A 47 6.30 5.65 1.79
C VAL A 47 5.08 6.55 1.66
N ASP A 48 5.05 7.63 2.42
CA ASP A 48 4.07 8.70 2.29
C ASP A 48 4.39 9.52 1.04
N TRP A 49 3.58 9.33 -0.01
CA TRP A 49 3.69 10.10 -1.24
C TRP A 49 3.53 11.59 -0.98
N ASP A 50 2.76 12.00 0.02
CA ASP A 50 2.49 13.41 0.30
C ASP A 50 3.61 14.12 1.07
N ASP A 51 4.66 13.40 1.46
CA ASP A 51 5.93 13.96 1.93
C ASP A 51 6.79 14.53 0.77
N LYS A 52 6.15 15.37 -0.06
CA LYS A 52 6.68 15.93 -1.30
C LYS A 52 6.30 17.40 -1.48
N CYS A 53 7.15 18.13 -2.21
CA CYS A 53 6.81 19.41 -2.80
C CYS A 53 6.36 19.23 -4.26
N ARG A 54 5.33 19.97 -4.68
CA ARG A 54 4.90 20.05 -6.09
C ARG A 54 5.32 21.40 -6.67
N PHE A 55 5.84 21.39 -7.88
CA PHE A 55 6.20 22.59 -8.60
C PHE A 55 5.30 22.74 -9.82
N ASP A 56 5.02 23.99 -10.20
CA ASP A 56 4.38 24.27 -11.47
C ASP A 56 5.21 23.63 -12.59
N PRO A 57 4.56 23.07 -13.63
CA PRO A 57 5.27 22.64 -14.82
C PRO A 57 5.83 23.87 -15.52
N THR A 58 7.03 24.30 -15.15
CA THR A 58 7.76 25.38 -15.84
C THR A 58 8.38 24.84 -17.12
N GLU A 59 8.49 25.69 -18.14
CA GLU A 59 9.33 25.36 -19.29
C GLU A 59 10.79 25.20 -18.82
N ASP A 60 11.44 24.12 -19.27
CA ASP A 60 12.79 23.61 -18.98
C ASP A 60 12.95 22.63 -17.80
N ASN A 61 12.79 21.32 -18.09
CA ASN A 61 13.38 20.15 -17.41
C ASN A 61 13.31 20.08 -15.86
N ALA A 62 12.51 20.91 -15.21
CA ALA A 62 12.34 20.87 -13.77
C ALA A 62 11.55 19.62 -13.37
N THR A 63 12.06 18.86 -12.40
CA THR A 63 11.31 17.75 -11.82
C THR A 63 10.07 18.33 -11.12
N PRO A 64 8.84 17.93 -11.54
CA PRO A 64 7.63 18.54 -11.00
C PRO A 64 7.37 18.16 -9.54
N ILE A 65 8.14 17.20 -9.01
CA ILE A 65 8.06 16.67 -7.65
C ILE A 65 9.45 16.59 -7.02
N GLU A 66 9.60 17.11 -5.81
CA GLU A 66 10.79 16.89 -4.96
C GLU A 66 10.40 16.40 -3.57
N THR A 67 11.36 15.82 -2.85
CA THR A 67 11.22 15.53 -1.42
C THR A 67 11.03 16.82 -0.63
N ASP A 68 10.19 16.81 0.40
CA ASP A 68 10.02 17.97 1.27
C ASP A 68 11.31 18.22 2.10
N PRO A 69 11.98 19.38 1.96
CA PRO A 69 13.23 19.66 2.67
C PRO A 69 13.05 19.91 4.18
N TYR A 70 11.82 20.06 4.66
CA TYR A 70 11.53 20.36 6.07
C TYR A 70 11.20 19.12 6.90
N THR A 71 10.83 18.02 6.26
CA THR A 71 10.40 16.79 6.91
C THR A 71 11.52 15.75 6.97
N GLY A 72 12.54 15.85 6.12
CA GLY A 72 13.60 14.85 6.05
C GLY A 72 13.00 13.51 5.66
N ASP A 73 13.22 12.45 6.45
CA ASP A 73 12.69 11.10 6.20
C ASP A 73 11.39 10.77 6.96
N GLN A 74 10.67 11.78 7.47
CA GLN A 74 9.43 11.56 8.25
C GLN A 74 8.31 10.84 7.47
N GLY A 75 8.37 10.81 6.13
CA GLY A 75 7.44 10.05 5.28
C GLY A 75 7.85 8.62 4.98
N VAL A 76 8.90 8.07 5.61
CA VAL A 76 9.34 6.67 5.40
C VAL A 76 9.19 5.91 6.71
N PHE A 77 8.45 4.80 6.66
CA PHE A 77 8.22 3.92 7.79
C PHE A 77 8.69 2.52 7.43
N ASP A 78 9.74 2.03 8.10
CA ASP A 78 10.14 0.63 8.01
C ASP A 78 9.35 -0.18 9.04
N LEU A 79 8.74 -1.27 8.60
CA LEU A 79 7.99 -2.16 9.48
C LEU A 79 8.91 -3.17 10.16
N ASP A 80 8.46 -3.69 11.31
CA ASP A 80 9.26 -4.62 12.10
C ASP A 80 9.63 -5.88 11.29
N THR A 81 10.93 -6.06 11.07
CA THR A 81 11.44 -7.14 10.20
C THR A 81 11.07 -8.54 10.71
N HIS A 82 10.95 -8.73 12.02
CA HIS A 82 10.58 -10.04 12.58
C HIS A 82 9.11 -10.37 12.25
N ARG A 83 8.21 -9.41 12.39
CA ARG A 83 6.80 -9.54 11.99
C ARG A 83 6.63 -9.73 10.49
N VAL A 84 7.39 -8.99 9.69
CA VAL A 84 7.34 -9.12 8.23
C VAL A 84 7.79 -10.51 7.80
N SER A 85 8.92 -11.01 8.30
CA SER A 85 9.40 -12.37 8.00
C SER A 85 8.45 -13.45 8.53
N TRP A 86 7.85 -13.24 9.71
CA TRP A 86 6.81 -14.14 10.21
C TRP A 86 5.60 -14.18 9.27
N ALA A 87 5.11 -13.02 8.83
CA ALA A 87 4.00 -12.92 7.91
C ALA A 87 4.30 -13.55 6.54
N GLU A 88 5.52 -13.35 6.02
CA GLU A 88 6.02 -14.00 4.81
C GLU A 88 5.95 -15.52 4.94
N SER A 89 6.52 -16.08 6.02
CA SER A 89 6.58 -17.54 6.23
C SER A 89 5.21 -18.20 6.31
N LEU A 90 4.22 -17.51 6.90
CA LEU A 90 2.84 -18.00 6.96
C LEU A 90 2.09 -17.84 5.64
N SER A 91 2.61 -17.04 4.71
CA SER A 91 1.92 -16.70 3.47
C SER A 91 2.46 -17.44 2.24
N GLU A 92 3.62 -18.08 2.32
CA GLU A 92 4.28 -18.80 1.19
C GLU A 92 3.35 -19.75 0.43
N ASP A 93 2.52 -20.50 1.16
CA ASP A 93 1.61 -21.51 0.61
C ASP A 93 0.15 -21.02 0.44
N SER A 94 -0.07 -19.70 0.49
CA SER A 94 -1.41 -19.12 0.39
C SER A 94 -2.08 -19.49 -0.94
N GLN A 95 -3.26 -20.09 -0.85
CA GLN A 95 -4.09 -20.35 -2.03
C GLN A 95 -4.87 -19.08 -2.39
N LEU A 96 -4.31 -18.30 -3.30
CA LEU A 96 -4.93 -17.08 -3.80
C LEU A 96 -5.91 -17.38 -4.93
N THR A 97 -7.07 -16.71 -4.88
CA THR A 97 -8.07 -16.75 -5.96
C THR A 97 -7.54 -16.03 -7.19
N GLU A 98 -7.62 -16.67 -8.35
CA GLU A 98 -7.15 -16.11 -9.62
C GLU A 98 -8.21 -15.25 -10.31
N VAL A 99 -7.77 -14.25 -11.07
CA VAL A 99 -8.64 -13.45 -11.95
C VAL A 99 -8.43 -13.87 -13.40
N SER A 100 -9.52 -14.18 -14.11
CA SER A 100 -9.45 -14.60 -15.52
C SER A 100 -8.79 -13.54 -16.40
N GLY A 101 -7.76 -13.94 -17.15
CA GLY A 101 -7.01 -13.06 -18.04
C GLY A 101 -5.89 -12.26 -17.38
N GLU A 102 -5.70 -12.42 -16.06
CA GLU A 102 -4.57 -11.87 -15.31
C GLU A 102 -3.52 -12.96 -15.07
N PRO A 103 -2.24 -12.60 -14.89
CA PRO A 103 -1.23 -13.55 -14.46
C PRO A 103 -1.57 -14.17 -13.10
N LYS A 104 -0.95 -15.30 -12.78
CA LYS A 104 -1.16 -15.97 -11.49
C LYS A 104 -0.77 -15.01 -10.33
N PRO A 105 -1.65 -14.81 -9.34
CA PRO A 105 -1.36 -13.95 -8.20
C PRO A 105 -0.33 -14.58 -7.25
N THR A 106 0.41 -13.72 -6.58
CA THR A 106 1.46 -14.06 -5.59
C THR A 106 1.23 -13.34 -4.27
N VAL A 107 1.87 -13.81 -3.20
CA VAL A 107 2.09 -12.97 -2.01
C VAL A 107 3.51 -12.42 -2.12
N ASP A 108 3.65 -11.11 -2.11
CA ASP A 108 4.93 -10.42 -2.23
C ASP A 108 5.20 -9.54 -1.00
N ILE A 109 6.48 -9.35 -0.68
CA ILE A 109 6.94 -8.45 0.38
C ILE A 109 7.56 -7.23 -0.28
N GLY A 110 7.20 -6.02 0.15
CA GLY A 110 7.85 -4.81 -0.34
C GLY A 110 7.16 -3.51 0.04
N THR A 111 7.48 -2.46 -0.69
CA THR A 111 7.06 -1.11 -0.34
C THR A 111 5.64 -0.78 -0.79
N ASN A 112 4.84 -0.27 0.17
CA ASN A 112 3.57 0.39 -0.10
C ASN A 112 3.77 1.91 -0.25
N VAL A 113 3.07 2.52 -1.20
CA VAL A 113 2.96 3.98 -1.32
C VAL A 113 1.59 4.43 -0.80
N CYS A 114 1.58 5.26 0.23
CA CYS A 114 0.37 5.86 0.77
C CYS A 114 0.18 7.26 0.19
N ALA A 115 -1.05 7.65 -0.17
CA ALA A 115 -1.38 9.00 -0.61
C ALA A 115 -2.75 9.47 -0.08
N ASP A 116 -2.86 10.76 0.24
CA ASP A 116 -4.12 11.45 0.58
C ASP A 116 -4.97 11.74 -0.68
N GLU A 117 -4.40 11.63 -1.88
CA GLU A 117 -5.13 11.72 -3.16
C GLU A 117 -5.06 10.41 -3.96
N LEU A 118 -6.17 10.07 -4.61
CA LEU A 118 -6.16 9.05 -5.66
C LEU A 118 -5.54 9.65 -6.93
N TRP A 119 -4.52 8.99 -7.45
CA TRP A 119 -3.87 9.33 -8.71
C TRP A 119 -3.89 8.13 -9.66
N HIS A 120 -3.85 8.39 -10.98
CA HIS A 120 -3.80 7.36 -12.00
C HIS A 120 -3.14 7.87 -13.27
N GLY A 121 -2.13 7.15 -13.78
CA GLY A 121 -1.51 7.48 -15.06
C GLY A 121 0.00 7.28 -15.11
N GLN A 122 0.51 7.07 -16.33
CA GLN A 122 1.91 6.74 -16.56
C GLN A 122 2.89 7.79 -16.01
N ALA A 123 2.68 9.07 -16.33
CA ALA A 123 3.59 10.15 -15.91
C ALA A 123 3.60 10.36 -14.39
N VAL A 124 2.44 10.27 -13.72
CA VAL A 124 2.38 10.38 -12.26
C VAL A 124 3.04 9.17 -11.59
N ALA A 125 2.81 7.96 -12.12
CA ALA A 125 3.44 6.75 -11.60
C ALA A 125 4.97 6.76 -11.77
N GLU A 126 5.49 7.37 -12.85
CA GLU A 126 6.93 7.59 -13.03
C GLU A 126 7.50 8.56 -11.98
N HIS A 127 6.78 9.64 -11.64
CA HIS A 127 7.20 10.53 -10.55
C HIS A 127 7.17 9.84 -9.19
N VAL A 128 6.15 9.02 -8.92
CA VAL A 128 6.06 8.21 -7.69
C VAL A 128 7.24 7.25 -7.60
N ALA A 129 7.54 6.52 -8.68
CA ALA A 129 8.69 5.60 -8.72
C ALA A 129 10.03 6.33 -8.46
N GLN A 130 10.22 7.50 -9.08
CA GLN A 130 11.42 8.32 -8.85
C GLN A 130 11.51 8.80 -7.39
N PHE A 131 10.40 9.21 -6.80
CA PHE A 131 10.36 9.64 -5.40
C PHE A 131 10.65 8.50 -4.44
N VAL A 132 10.03 7.33 -4.64
CA VAL A 132 10.31 6.12 -3.87
C VAL A 132 11.79 5.72 -3.99
N SER A 133 12.38 5.85 -5.18
CA SER A 133 13.82 5.61 -5.37
C SER A 133 14.71 6.62 -4.65
N LYS A 134 14.33 7.91 -4.60
CA LYS A 134 15.02 8.92 -3.77
C LYS A 134 14.97 8.55 -2.28
N ARG A 135 13.98 7.77 -1.85
CA ARG A 135 13.84 7.22 -0.48
C ARG A 135 14.51 5.86 -0.29
N GLN A 136 15.15 5.28 -1.31
CA GLN A 136 15.77 3.95 -1.27
C GLN A 136 14.77 2.85 -0.87
N ARG A 137 13.56 2.92 -1.40
CA ARG A 137 12.47 1.95 -1.15
C ARG A 137 11.88 1.42 -2.47
N GLU A 138 12.66 1.42 -3.54
CA GLU A 138 12.23 0.89 -4.83
C GLU A 138 12.35 -0.65 -4.91
N PRO A 139 11.52 -1.30 -5.76
CA PRO A 139 10.30 -0.77 -6.35
C PRO A 139 9.15 -0.72 -5.33
N TYR A 140 8.22 0.23 -5.48
CA TYR A 140 6.94 0.08 -4.80
C TYR A 140 6.10 -0.98 -5.49
N LEU A 141 5.32 -1.72 -4.70
CA LEU A 141 4.46 -2.80 -5.19
C LEU A 141 2.99 -2.39 -5.25
N VAL A 142 2.55 -1.53 -4.33
CA VAL A 142 1.15 -1.10 -4.25
C VAL A 142 1.00 0.35 -3.81
N THR A 143 -0.20 0.88 -4.03
CA THR A 143 -0.60 2.26 -3.78
C THR A 143 -1.96 2.27 -3.05
N GLU A 144 -2.03 2.96 -1.92
CA GLU A 144 -3.19 2.99 -1.03
C GLU A 144 -3.28 4.34 -0.29
N MET A 145 -4.19 4.49 0.68
CA MET A 145 -4.52 5.81 1.27
C MET A 145 -4.61 5.84 2.81
N GLU A 146 -4.23 4.77 3.50
CA GLU A 146 -4.38 4.62 4.94
C GLU A 146 -3.11 4.24 5.71
N ASP A 147 -2.08 3.68 5.07
CA ASP A 147 -0.98 3.08 5.81
C ASP A 147 -0.11 4.12 6.51
N SER A 148 0.30 5.20 5.83
CA SER A 148 1.24 6.19 6.41
C SER A 148 0.67 6.83 7.67
N GLY A 149 -0.59 7.27 7.63
CA GLY A 149 -1.22 7.84 8.82
C GLY A 149 -1.56 6.80 9.90
N THR A 150 -1.76 5.53 9.54
CA THR A 150 -1.94 4.46 10.54
C THR A 150 -0.65 4.21 11.30
N VAL A 151 0.46 3.93 10.60
CA VAL A 151 1.76 3.69 11.23
C VAL A 151 2.28 4.93 11.96
N ALA A 152 2.11 6.13 11.38
CA ALA A 152 2.50 7.38 12.05
C ALA A 152 1.69 7.66 13.33
N ALA A 153 0.43 7.21 13.38
CA ALA A 153 -0.36 7.29 14.61
C ALA A 153 0.15 6.27 15.64
N LEU A 154 0.39 5.02 15.25
CA LEU A 154 0.90 3.97 16.14
C LEU A 154 2.28 4.31 16.72
N ASP A 155 3.18 4.85 15.90
CA ASP A 155 4.53 5.27 16.31
C ASP A 155 4.49 6.30 17.45
N ARG A 156 3.57 7.27 17.39
CA ARG A 156 3.38 8.27 18.46
C ARG A 156 2.98 7.66 19.81
N PHE A 157 2.47 6.42 19.83
CA PHE A 157 2.12 5.67 21.03
C PHE A 157 3.12 4.53 21.31
N GLY A 158 4.21 4.40 20.54
CA GLY A 158 5.19 3.32 20.70
C GLY A 158 4.67 1.95 20.28
N LEU A 159 3.71 1.90 19.34
CA LEU A 159 3.04 0.68 18.90
C LEU A 159 3.33 0.33 17.43
N ALA A 160 4.24 1.06 16.76
CA ALA A 160 4.58 0.82 15.34
C ALA A 160 5.13 -0.59 15.12
N ASP A 161 5.95 -1.11 16.05
CA ASP A 161 6.52 -2.46 15.98
C ASP A 161 5.47 -3.57 16.08
N GLN A 162 4.19 -3.26 16.28
CA GLN A 162 3.08 -4.22 16.33
C GLN A 162 2.26 -4.28 15.03
N TYR A 163 2.64 -3.46 14.05
CA TYR A 163 1.85 -3.19 12.86
C TYR A 163 2.30 -3.99 11.63
N LEU A 164 1.33 -4.47 10.86
CA LEU A 164 1.52 -4.96 9.49
C LEU A 164 0.45 -4.37 8.57
N SER A 165 0.81 -4.14 7.31
CA SER A 165 -0.14 -3.80 6.25
C SER A 165 -0.23 -4.91 5.22
N ILE A 166 -1.46 -5.35 4.93
CA ILE A 166 -1.79 -6.43 4.01
C ILE A 166 -2.73 -5.88 2.95
N ARG A 167 -2.23 -5.78 1.71
CA ARG A 167 -2.93 -5.11 0.59
C ARG A 167 -3.17 -6.04 -0.58
N GLY A 168 -4.44 -6.30 -0.88
CA GLY A 168 -4.85 -7.05 -2.06
C GLY A 168 -4.90 -6.18 -3.31
N VAL A 169 -4.25 -6.60 -4.39
CA VAL A 169 -4.23 -5.86 -5.64
C VAL A 169 -5.58 -5.97 -6.34
N SER A 170 -6.27 -4.83 -6.48
CA SER A 170 -7.62 -4.77 -7.05
C SER A 170 -7.70 -4.11 -8.42
N ASN A 171 -6.69 -3.30 -8.76
CA ASN A 171 -6.55 -2.58 -10.02
C ASN A 171 -5.08 -2.21 -10.26
N HIS A 172 -4.78 -1.68 -11.45
CA HIS A 172 -3.49 -1.06 -11.72
C HIS A 172 -3.54 0.46 -11.51
N ASP A 173 -2.42 1.06 -11.11
CA ASP A 173 -2.23 2.50 -10.83
C ASP A 173 -2.01 3.35 -12.10
N ARG A 174 -1.87 2.68 -13.25
CA ARG A 174 -1.65 3.28 -14.56
C ARG A 174 -2.30 2.44 -15.65
N PRO A 175 -2.64 3.05 -16.80
CA PRO A 175 -3.29 2.35 -17.90
C PRO A 175 -2.36 1.34 -18.56
N LYS A 176 -2.95 0.34 -19.23
CA LYS A 176 -2.21 -0.54 -20.15
C LYS A 176 -1.71 0.28 -21.36
N PRO A 177 -0.63 -0.16 -22.05
CA PRO A 177 -0.14 0.53 -23.23
C PRO A 177 -1.25 0.76 -24.27
N GLY A 178 -1.44 2.01 -24.70
CA GLY A 178 -2.44 2.40 -25.69
C GLY A 178 -3.81 2.83 -25.14
N GLU A 179 -4.01 2.80 -23.82
CA GLU A 179 -5.21 3.32 -23.15
C GLU A 179 -4.92 4.66 -22.45
N SER A 180 -5.88 5.59 -22.45
CA SER A 180 -5.72 6.82 -21.68
C SER A 180 -5.96 6.57 -20.18
N GLY A 181 -5.26 7.30 -19.31
CA GLY A 181 -5.44 7.15 -17.86
C GLY A 181 -6.88 7.40 -17.40
N ARG A 182 -7.58 8.36 -18.02
CA ARG A 182 -8.97 8.67 -17.68
C ARG A 182 -9.93 7.54 -18.05
N GLU A 183 -9.77 6.96 -19.24
CA GLU A 183 -10.62 5.85 -19.68
C GLU A 183 -10.41 4.60 -18.82
N SER A 184 -9.15 4.32 -18.49
CA SER A 184 -8.73 3.22 -17.65
C SER A 184 -9.32 3.32 -16.24
N LEU A 185 -9.16 4.47 -15.57
CA LEU A 185 -9.65 4.69 -14.22
C LEU A 185 -11.18 4.74 -14.13
N LEU A 186 -11.82 5.46 -15.06
CA LEU A 186 -13.27 5.64 -15.03
C LEU A 186 -14.03 4.49 -15.71
N HIS A 187 -13.32 3.50 -16.23
CA HIS A 187 -13.87 2.37 -16.97
C HIS A 187 -14.83 2.81 -18.09
N THR A 188 -14.55 3.92 -18.77
CA THR A 188 -15.47 4.48 -19.78
C THR A 188 -15.42 3.73 -21.11
N SER A 189 -14.36 2.96 -21.35
CA SER A 189 -14.15 2.16 -22.56
C SER A 189 -14.45 0.67 -22.34
N SER A 190 -14.40 0.21 -21.10
CA SER A 190 -14.70 -1.16 -20.66
C SER A 190 -15.95 -1.13 -19.77
N GLY A 191 -17.10 -1.53 -20.30
CA GLY A 191 -18.44 -1.35 -19.69
C GLY A 191 -18.74 -2.04 -18.34
N ALA A 192 -17.76 -2.29 -17.47
CA ALA A 192 -17.98 -2.69 -16.09
C ALA A 192 -16.79 -2.25 -15.23
N SER A 193 -17.07 -1.68 -14.06
CA SER A 193 -16.18 -1.86 -12.92
C SER A 193 -16.03 -3.36 -12.71
N ASN A 194 -14.81 -3.90 -12.75
CA ASN A 194 -14.57 -5.31 -12.48
C ASN A 194 -14.77 -5.56 -10.99
N LYS A 195 -16.03 -5.56 -10.53
CA LYS A 195 -16.42 -5.97 -9.18
C LYS A 195 -15.76 -7.30 -8.80
N SER A 196 -15.51 -8.17 -9.77
CA SER A 196 -14.72 -9.39 -9.60
C SER A 196 -13.29 -9.13 -9.13
N SER A 197 -12.55 -8.20 -9.75
CA SER A 197 -11.16 -7.87 -9.37
C SER A 197 -11.09 -7.23 -7.99
N TYR A 198 -12.00 -6.31 -7.70
CA TYR A 198 -12.15 -5.72 -6.36
C TYR A 198 -12.38 -6.79 -5.30
N THR A 199 -13.37 -7.67 -5.52
CA THR A 199 -13.73 -8.72 -4.57
C THR A 199 -12.58 -9.72 -4.40
N VAL A 200 -11.96 -10.17 -5.48
CA VAL A 200 -10.84 -11.13 -5.41
C VAL A 200 -9.65 -10.55 -4.65
N GLY A 201 -9.24 -9.30 -4.94
CA GLY A 201 -8.17 -8.65 -4.20
C GLY A 201 -8.46 -8.58 -2.70
N LEU A 202 -9.68 -8.14 -2.33
CA LEU A 202 -10.09 -8.05 -0.93
C LEU A 202 -10.14 -9.43 -0.24
N GLU A 203 -10.73 -10.43 -0.89
CA GLU A 203 -10.86 -11.79 -0.34
C GLU A 203 -9.48 -12.44 -0.14
N ASN A 204 -8.56 -12.26 -1.08
CA ASN A 204 -7.19 -12.75 -0.96
C ASN A 204 -6.44 -12.06 0.19
N ALA A 205 -6.55 -10.73 0.33
CA ALA A 205 -5.94 -10.00 1.45
C ALA A 205 -6.50 -10.44 2.81
N VAL A 206 -7.83 -10.62 2.90
CA VAL A 206 -8.49 -11.12 4.11
C VAL A 206 -8.07 -12.55 4.42
N SER A 207 -7.91 -13.40 3.41
CA SER A 207 -7.45 -14.79 3.59
C SER A 207 -6.05 -14.83 4.21
N VAL A 208 -5.09 -14.08 3.63
CA VAL A 208 -3.73 -13.96 4.16
C VAL A 208 -3.75 -13.42 5.59
N ALA A 209 -4.43 -12.29 5.83
CA ALA A 209 -4.52 -11.69 7.15
C ALA A 209 -5.20 -12.60 8.19
N SER A 210 -6.22 -13.37 7.79
CA SER A 210 -6.89 -14.32 8.68
C SER A 210 -5.95 -15.45 9.09
N ASN A 211 -5.06 -15.89 8.20
CA ASN A 211 -4.02 -16.86 8.54
C ASN A 211 -3.04 -16.29 9.57
N LEU A 212 -2.65 -15.01 9.45
CA LEU A 212 -1.81 -14.35 10.45
C LEU A 212 -2.51 -14.28 11.82
N VAL A 213 -3.79 -13.89 11.85
CA VAL A 213 -4.56 -13.82 13.11
C VAL A 213 -4.74 -15.20 13.76
N ALA A 214 -4.83 -16.26 12.97
CA ALA A 214 -5.01 -17.63 13.47
C ALA A 214 -3.73 -18.24 14.08
N ASN A 215 -2.56 -17.62 13.85
CA ASN A 215 -1.27 -18.10 14.34
C ASN A 215 -0.66 -17.08 15.29
N GLU A 216 -0.05 -17.54 16.37
CA GLU A 216 0.69 -16.64 17.26
C GLU A 216 2.05 -16.32 16.66
N ILE A 217 2.51 -15.08 16.80
CA ILE A 217 3.91 -14.76 16.53
C ILE A 217 4.75 -15.38 17.64
N THR A 218 5.67 -16.27 17.26
CA THR A 218 6.61 -16.88 18.19
C THR A 218 7.89 -16.06 18.19
N ASP A 219 8.26 -15.51 19.36
CA ASP A 219 9.56 -14.86 19.59
C ASP A 219 10.78 -15.80 19.42
#